data_AF-Q4N4F3-F1
#
_entry.id   AF-Q4N4F3-F1
#
_cell.length_a   1.000
_cell.length_b   1.000
_cell.length_c   1.000
_cell.angle_alpha   90.00
_cell.angle_beta   90.00
_cell.angle_gamma   90.00
#
_symmetry.space_group_name_H-M   'P 1'
#
loop_
_entity.id
_entity.type
_entity.pdbx_description
1 polymer ?
#
loop_
_entity_poly.entity_id
_entity_poly.type
_entity_poly.pdbx_seq_one_letter_code
_entity_poly.pdbx_strand_id
1 'polypeptide(L)'
;MKTPSRKELEKNLPKHVLLVLNKCLLLYTSLAKLELELFRIAGVLLDNRISNLTIFNADGYFNRYLSLKYKDCNNKRLDFKALTELCSVENSYLAEDLDEFYTTDHTLIYYINKVNNDLFISTQNNTNYKTQKALTLVLIDNTHSHAKLLKLTPKPKSTNLNPTWVREKSKKGKIILEYQVPDESSITHPDIQKALCTFNDVTVSLPDLLISIRLTLFDLITFIFNYIYTLILNKLNTLLKPIFSKLRIKNIKFDKELLKSASVIRLGDMFTGGMTVVHAFGPSGVQPWFLSEAEIYEVFGFKTMHIVNCINQFANTIRRCGK
;
A
#
# COMPACT_ATOMS: atom_id res chain seq x y z
N MET A 1 31.90 12.53 -8.23
CA MET A 1 31.03 12.16 -7.08
C MET A 1 31.60 10.89 -6.45
N LYS A 2 31.82 10.87 -5.12
CA LYS A 2 32.24 9.64 -4.42
C LYS A 2 31.04 8.71 -4.29
N THR A 3 31.18 7.47 -4.73
CA THR A 3 30.21 6.40 -4.50
C THR A 3 30.13 6.14 -3.00
N PRO A 4 28.95 6.19 -2.36
CA PRO A 4 28.82 5.95 -0.93
C PRO A 4 29.26 4.53 -0.57
N SER A 5 29.86 4.37 0.60
CA SER A 5 30.25 3.05 1.10
C SER A 5 29.03 2.20 1.45
N ARG A 6 29.15 0.86 1.43
CA ARG A 6 28.05 -0.07 1.78
C ARG A 6 27.45 0.22 3.17
N LYS A 7 28.27 0.67 4.14
CA LYS A 7 27.81 1.06 5.48
C LYS A 7 27.05 2.39 5.51
N GLU A 8 27.30 3.30 4.57
CA GLU A 8 26.54 4.55 4.42
C GLU A 8 25.21 4.30 3.70
N LEU A 9 25.21 3.43 2.69
CA LEU A 9 23.99 2.96 2.03
C LEU A 9 23.03 2.28 3.01
N GLU A 10 23.53 1.41 3.89
CA GLU A 10 22.71 0.77 4.95
C GLU A 10 22.09 1.76 5.94
N LYS A 11 22.70 2.93 6.16
CA LYS A 11 22.12 4.00 7.01
C LYS A 11 21.03 4.81 6.30
N ASN A 12 21.02 4.80 4.97
CA ASN A 12 20.09 5.57 4.14
C ASN A 12 18.92 4.73 3.63
N LEU A 13 18.77 3.48 4.06
CA LEU A 13 17.61 2.66 3.73
C LEU A 13 16.35 3.16 4.49
N PRO A 14 15.17 3.07 3.87
CA PRO A 14 13.93 3.41 4.54
C PRO A 14 13.65 2.37 5.63
N LYS A 15 13.23 2.82 6.82
CA LYS A 15 12.81 1.93 7.92
C LYS A 15 11.38 1.44 7.72
N HIS A 16 10.56 2.26 7.05
CA HIS A 16 9.18 1.95 6.74
C HIS A 16 8.84 2.29 5.29
N VAL A 17 8.42 1.26 4.56
CA VAL A 17 7.93 1.37 3.20
C VAL A 17 6.40 1.25 3.20
N LEU A 18 5.72 2.22 2.59
CA LEU A 18 4.28 2.22 2.38
C LEU A 18 3.98 1.97 0.88
N LEU A 19 3.26 0.91 0.58
CA LEU A 19 2.82 0.60 -0.77
C LEU A 19 1.33 0.91 -0.92
N VAL A 20 1.00 1.64 -1.97
CA VAL A 20 -0.34 2.13 -2.23
C VAL A 20 -0.87 1.41 -3.46
N LEU A 21 -1.78 0.47 -3.24
CA LEU A 21 -2.36 -0.32 -4.32
C LEU A 21 -3.55 0.43 -4.91
N ASN A 22 -3.38 0.91 -6.14
CA ASN A 22 -4.47 1.58 -6.85
C ASN A 22 -5.66 0.63 -7.06
N LYS A 23 -6.89 1.17 -7.04
CA LYS A 23 -8.12 0.40 -7.26
C LYS A 23 -8.10 -0.43 -8.55
N CYS A 24 -7.59 0.13 -9.65
CA CYS A 24 -7.45 -0.59 -10.92
C CYS A 24 -6.49 -1.77 -10.80
N LEU A 25 -5.40 -1.62 -10.04
CA LEU A 25 -4.45 -2.72 -9.80
C LEU A 25 -5.13 -3.87 -9.07
N LEU A 26 -5.89 -3.57 -8.01
CA LEU A 26 -6.61 -4.57 -7.21
C LEU A 26 -7.72 -5.26 -8.02
N LEU A 27 -8.45 -4.52 -8.85
CA LEU A 27 -9.56 -5.08 -9.62
C LEU A 27 -9.10 -5.93 -10.79
N TYR A 28 -8.02 -5.51 -11.46
CA TYR A 28 -7.58 -6.11 -12.73
C TYR A 28 -6.32 -6.96 -12.61
N THR A 29 -5.85 -7.24 -11.39
CA THR A 29 -4.76 -8.20 -11.15
C THR A 29 -5.28 -9.35 -10.29
N SER A 30 -4.86 -10.58 -10.61
CA SER A 30 -5.17 -11.76 -9.80
C SER A 30 -4.65 -11.57 -8.36
N LEU A 31 -5.48 -11.83 -7.35
CA LEU A 31 -5.12 -11.65 -5.94
C LEU A 31 -3.99 -12.59 -5.52
N ALA A 32 -3.93 -13.81 -6.06
CA ALA A 32 -2.82 -14.74 -5.86
C ALA A 32 -1.50 -14.17 -6.39
N LYS A 33 -1.53 -13.45 -7.53
CA LYS A 33 -0.34 -12.79 -8.09
C LYS A 33 0.12 -11.64 -7.19
N LEU A 34 -0.81 -10.86 -6.66
CA LEU A 34 -0.49 -9.81 -5.69
C LEU A 34 0.08 -10.41 -4.40
N GLU A 35 -0.50 -11.48 -3.87
CA GLU A 35 0.01 -12.20 -2.70
C GLU A 35 1.44 -12.72 -2.91
N LEU A 36 1.69 -13.37 -4.05
CA LEU A 36 3.01 -13.90 -4.39
C LEU A 36 4.06 -12.79 -4.40
N GLU A 37 3.79 -11.69 -5.10
CA GLU A 37 4.73 -10.57 -5.18
C GLU A 37 4.87 -9.82 -3.85
N LEU A 38 3.80 -9.69 -3.06
CA LEU A 38 3.88 -9.14 -1.70
C LEU A 38 4.90 -9.89 -0.85
N PHE A 39 4.85 -11.22 -0.85
CA PHE A 39 5.77 -12.02 -0.04
C PHE A 39 7.20 -12.05 -0.59
N ARG A 40 7.37 -11.96 -1.91
CA ARG A 40 8.71 -11.74 -2.50
C ARG A 40 9.29 -10.40 -2.08
N ILE A 41 8.49 -9.34 -2.12
CA ILE A 41 8.86 -8.00 -1.64
C ILE A 41 9.22 -8.07 -0.16
N ALA A 42 8.39 -8.68 0.68
CA ALA A 42 8.66 -8.83 2.11
C ALA A 42 10.01 -9.54 2.40
N GLY A 43 10.32 -10.60 1.63
CA GLY A 43 11.63 -11.27 1.73
C GLY A 43 12.79 -10.33 1.42
N VAL A 44 12.69 -9.52 0.37
CA VAL A 44 13.73 -8.55 0.02
C VAL A 44 13.83 -7.42 1.03
N LEU A 45 12.72 -6.94 1.59
CA LEU A 45 12.72 -5.93 2.65
C LEU A 45 13.42 -6.45 3.91
N LEU A 46 13.15 -7.70 4.29
CA LEU A 46 13.84 -8.39 5.39
C LEU A 46 15.35 -8.49 5.15
N ASP A 47 15.77 -8.88 3.95
CA ASP A 47 17.19 -8.96 3.57
C ASP A 47 17.88 -7.59 3.62
N ASN A 48 17.13 -6.51 3.36
CA ASN A 48 17.59 -5.12 3.49
C ASN A 48 17.39 -4.52 4.89
N ARG A 49 17.01 -5.33 5.90
CA ARG A 49 16.79 -4.90 7.30
C ARG A 49 15.73 -3.80 7.46
N ILE A 50 14.78 -3.72 6.54
CA ILE A 50 13.64 -2.83 6.62
C ILE A 50 12.65 -3.44 7.61
N SER A 51 12.18 -2.66 8.58
CA SER A 51 11.39 -3.17 9.71
C SER A 51 9.89 -3.19 9.46
N ASN A 52 9.38 -2.22 8.69
CA ASN A 52 7.94 -2.03 8.53
C ASN A 52 7.57 -1.98 7.04
N LEU A 53 6.51 -2.72 6.69
CA LEU A 53 5.85 -2.65 5.40
C LEU A 53 4.36 -2.39 5.64
N THR A 54 3.84 -1.27 5.15
CA THR A 54 2.40 -1.02 5.14
C THR A 54 1.86 -1.15 3.72
N ILE A 55 0.74 -1.84 3.57
CA ILE A 55 -0.03 -1.91 2.32
C ILE A 55 -1.34 -1.14 2.53
N PHE A 56 -1.58 -0.16 1.67
CA PHE A 56 -2.84 0.56 1.62
C PHE A 56 -3.64 0.12 0.40
N ASN A 57 -4.85 -0.37 0.65
CA ASN A 57 -5.83 -0.76 -0.37
C ASN A 57 -7.21 -0.22 0.01
N ALA A 58 -7.60 0.87 -0.66
CA ALA A 58 -8.76 1.70 -0.34
C ALA A 58 -10.03 0.94 0.06
N ASP A 59 -10.38 -0.11 -0.71
CA ASP A 59 -11.63 -0.87 -0.56
C ASP A 59 -11.50 -2.12 0.35
N GLY A 60 -10.34 -2.38 0.97
CA GLY A 60 -10.18 -3.50 1.92
C GLY A 60 -10.18 -4.91 1.31
N TYR A 61 -10.35 -5.05 -0.01
CA TYR A 61 -10.43 -6.37 -0.66
C TYR A 61 -9.21 -7.26 -0.44
N PHE A 62 -8.00 -6.68 -0.46
CA PHE A 62 -6.78 -7.44 -0.24
C PHE A 62 -6.63 -7.87 1.23
N ASN A 63 -7.10 -7.05 2.18
CA ASN A 63 -7.18 -7.42 3.59
C ASN A 63 -8.03 -8.67 3.74
N ARG A 64 -9.24 -8.67 3.17
CA ARG A 64 -10.15 -9.83 3.21
C ARG A 64 -9.52 -11.09 2.62
N TYR A 65 -8.86 -10.96 1.48
CA TYR A 65 -8.20 -12.09 0.84
C TYR A 65 -7.13 -12.72 1.73
N LEU A 66 -6.27 -11.90 2.35
CA LEU A 66 -5.24 -12.41 3.25
C LEU A 66 -5.81 -12.89 4.58
N SER A 67 -6.82 -12.23 5.16
CA SER A 67 -7.42 -12.70 6.41
C SER A 67 -8.05 -14.08 6.24
N LEU A 68 -8.73 -14.37 5.13
CA LEU A 68 -9.27 -15.70 4.87
C LEU A 68 -8.18 -16.81 4.81
N LYS A 69 -6.95 -16.46 4.41
CA LYS A 69 -5.84 -17.43 4.26
C LYS A 69 -4.89 -17.53 5.46
N TYR A 70 -4.72 -16.43 6.19
CA TYR A 70 -3.69 -16.24 7.19
C TYR A 70 -4.23 -15.81 8.56
N LYS A 71 -5.55 -15.72 8.74
CA LYS A 71 -6.14 -15.48 10.05
C LYS A 71 -5.65 -16.53 11.05
N ASP A 72 -5.30 -16.03 12.23
CA ASP A 72 -4.80 -16.81 13.37
C ASP A 72 -3.62 -17.74 13.05
N CYS A 73 -2.87 -17.46 11.98
CA CYS A 73 -1.73 -18.29 11.61
C CYS A 73 -0.59 -18.17 12.63
N ASN A 74 -0.15 -19.31 13.16
CA ASN A 74 1.03 -19.39 14.02
C ASN A 74 2.19 -19.99 13.22
N ASN A 75 3.06 -19.13 12.69
CA ASN A 75 4.31 -19.50 12.01
C ASN A 75 4.12 -20.40 10.77
N LYS A 76 3.27 -19.97 9.83
CA LYS A 76 3.02 -20.70 8.58
C LYS A 76 4.13 -20.42 7.57
N ARG A 77 4.76 -21.47 7.03
CA ARG A 77 5.75 -21.35 5.93
C ARG A 77 5.05 -20.88 4.64
N LEU A 78 5.65 -19.92 3.97
CA LEU A 78 5.20 -19.43 2.67
C LEU A 78 5.83 -20.29 1.56
N ASP A 79 5.00 -21.13 0.92
CA ASP A 79 5.43 -21.97 -0.20
C ASP A 79 5.28 -21.21 -1.53
N PHE A 80 6.40 -20.64 -1.99
CA PHE A 80 6.44 -19.90 -3.25
C PHE A 80 6.18 -20.76 -4.48
N LYS A 81 6.46 -22.07 -4.43
CA LYS A 81 6.20 -22.97 -5.55
C LYS A 81 4.70 -23.18 -5.71
N ALA A 82 4.03 -23.57 -4.62
CA ALA A 82 2.58 -23.73 -4.61
C ALA A 82 1.86 -22.42 -4.97
N LEU A 83 2.32 -21.27 -4.44
CA LEU A 83 1.75 -19.97 -4.81
C LEU A 83 1.95 -19.62 -6.29
N THR A 84 3.10 -19.97 -6.87
CA THR A 84 3.36 -19.76 -8.30
C THR A 84 2.45 -20.62 -9.17
N GLU A 85 2.25 -21.90 -8.80
CA GLU A 85 1.33 -22.81 -9.47
C GLU A 85 -0.11 -22.30 -9.40
N LEU A 86 -0.56 -21.83 -8.22
CA LEU A 86 -1.87 -21.20 -8.06
C LEU A 86 -2.08 -19.99 -8.96
N CYS A 87 -1.05 -19.15 -9.15
CA CYS A 87 -1.12 -18.00 -10.05
C CYS A 87 -1.34 -18.39 -11.52
N SER A 88 -0.96 -19.60 -11.93
CA SER A 88 -1.14 -20.12 -13.30
C SER A 88 -2.48 -20.82 -13.51
N VAL A 89 -3.07 -21.37 -12.44
CA VAL A 89 -4.27 -22.23 -12.53
C VAL A 89 -5.54 -21.50 -12.10
N GLU A 90 -5.48 -20.61 -11.11
CA GLU A 90 -6.66 -19.94 -10.57
C GLU A 90 -6.83 -18.50 -11.06
N ASN A 91 -7.97 -18.24 -11.69
CA ASN A 91 -8.49 -16.88 -11.92
C ASN A 91 -9.00 -16.28 -10.60
N SER A 92 -8.09 -16.02 -9.66
CA SER A 92 -8.40 -15.44 -8.34
C SER A 92 -8.65 -13.93 -8.38
N TYR A 93 -9.40 -13.47 -9.38
CA TYR A 93 -9.86 -12.08 -9.44
C TYR A 93 -10.96 -11.83 -8.43
N LEU A 94 -11.21 -10.56 -8.13
CA LEU A 94 -12.38 -10.18 -7.34
C LEU A 94 -13.64 -10.62 -8.06
N ALA A 95 -14.55 -11.28 -7.35
CA ALA A 95 -15.83 -11.71 -7.90
C ALA A 95 -16.93 -10.66 -7.68
N GLU A 96 -17.96 -10.67 -8.53
CA GLU A 96 -19.08 -9.71 -8.47
C GLU A 96 -19.87 -9.78 -7.14
N ASP A 97 -19.91 -10.95 -6.51
CA ASP A 97 -20.66 -11.24 -5.28
C ASP A 97 -19.97 -10.75 -3.99
N LEU A 98 -18.79 -10.13 -4.09
CA LEU A 98 -18.03 -9.68 -2.92
C LEU A 98 -18.57 -8.41 -2.23
N ASP A 99 -19.49 -7.69 -2.86
CA ASP A 99 -19.96 -6.36 -2.41
C ASP A 99 -21.00 -6.39 -1.26
N GLU A 100 -21.48 -7.57 -0.86
CA GLU A 100 -22.54 -7.67 0.16
C GLU A 100 -21.97 -7.97 1.57
N PHE A 101 -21.99 -6.96 2.45
CA PHE A 101 -22.18 -7.07 3.92
C PHE A 101 -21.15 -7.82 4.80
N TYR A 102 -19.86 -7.89 4.45
CA TYR A 102 -18.89 -8.46 5.38
C TYR A 102 -18.15 -7.38 6.18
N THR A 103 -18.32 -7.42 7.50
CA THR A 103 -17.47 -6.71 8.47
C THR A 103 -16.06 -7.31 8.41
N THR A 104 -15.22 -6.76 7.56
CA THR A 104 -13.82 -7.15 7.45
C THR A 104 -13.00 -6.46 8.54
N ASP A 105 -12.00 -7.16 9.08
CA ASP A 105 -10.94 -6.53 9.86
C ASP A 105 -10.23 -5.49 8.97
N HIS A 106 -10.58 -4.23 9.18
CA HIS A 106 -10.09 -3.06 8.44
C HIS A 106 -8.59 -2.82 8.60
N THR A 107 -7.98 -3.53 9.55
CA THR A 107 -6.56 -3.46 9.86
C THR A 107 -6.07 -4.84 10.20
N LEU A 108 -5.10 -5.32 9.44
CA LEU A 108 -4.45 -6.59 9.67
C LEU A 108 -2.98 -6.38 9.94
N ILE A 109 -2.45 -7.19 10.85
CA ILE A 109 -1.04 -7.14 11.24
C ILE A 109 -0.51 -8.57 11.16
N TYR A 110 0.59 -8.70 10.43
CA TYR A 110 1.34 -9.94 10.33
C TYR A 110 2.81 -9.67 10.61
N TYR A 111 3.48 -10.68 11.12
CA TYR A 111 4.92 -10.69 11.30
C TYR A 111 5.52 -11.68 10.32
N ILE A 112 6.45 -11.21 9.50
CA ILE A 112 7.16 -12.04 8.54
C ILE A 112 8.58 -12.23 9.03
N ASN A 113 8.96 -13.49 9.18
CA ASN A 113 10.30 -13.90 9.58
C ASN A 113 10.97 -14.71 8.48
N LYS A 114 12.30 -14.65 8.45
CA LYS A 114 13.12 -15.47 7.56
C LYS A 114 13.95 -16.43 8.39
N VAL A 115 13.71 -17.73 8.22
CA VAL A 115 14.51 -18.80 8.83
C VAL A 115 15.21 -19.53 7.71
N ASN A 116 16.54 -19.44 7.68
CA ASN A 116 17.36 -19.86 6.54
C ASN A 116 16.94 -19.10 5.26
N ASN A 117 16.39 -19.81 4.27
CA ASN A 117 15.89 -19.23 3.02
C ASN A 117 14.36 -19.20 2.94
N ASP A 118 13.67 -19.68 3.97
CA ASP A 118 12.23 -19.78 4.00
C ASP A 118 11.61 -18.60 4.75
N LEU A 119 10.50 -18.08 4.21
CA LEU A 119 9.70 -17.06 4.87
C LEU A 119 8.55 -17.70 5.63
N PHE A 120 8.27 -17.15 6.80
CA PHE A 120 7.19 -17.56 7.68
C PHE A 120 6.33 -16.36 8.03
N ILE A 121 5.02 -16.55 8.04
CA ILE A 121 4.04 -15.54 8.45
C ILE A 121 3.37 -15.95 9.76
N SER A 122 3.17 -14.99 10.67
CA SER A 122 2.40 -15.19 11.90
C SER A 122 1.53 -13.97 12.22
N THR A 123 0.41 -14.18 12.90
CA THR A 123 -0.43 -13.09 13.44
C THR A 123 0.06 -12.58 14.80
N GLN A 124 0.83 -13.39 15.51
CA GLN A 124 1.43 -13.01 16.80
C GLN A 124 2.91 -12.70 16.62
N ASN A 125 3.38 -11.69 17.35
CA ASN A 125 4.81 -11.42 17.47
C ASN A 125 5.42 -12.53 18.34
N ASN A 126 5.86 -13.62 17.71
CA ASN A 126 6.42 -14.75 18.43
C ASN A 126 7.76 -14.34 19.05
N THR A 127 7.72 -14.01 20.33
CA THR A 127 8.90 -13.70 21.17
C THR A 127 9.88 -14.87 21.30
N ASN A 128 9.53 -16.06 20.79
CA ASN A 128 10.44 -17.19 20.68
C ASN A 128 11.60 -16.94 19.70
N TYR A 129 11.47 -15.98 18.78
CA TYR A 129 12.54 -15.56 17.88
C TYR A 129 13.22 -14.25 18.33
N LYS A 130 13.45 -14.09 19.64
CA LYS A 130 14.07 -12.90 20.28
C LYS A 130 15.36 -12.37 19.61
N THR A 131 16.04 -13.18 18.79
CA THR A 131 17.27 -12.80 18.08
C THR A 131 17.07 -12.44 16.61
N GLN A 132 15.89 -12.68 16.00
CA GLN A 132 15.62 -12.38 14.60
C GLN A 132 14.63 -11.21 14.48
N LYS A 133 15.05 -10.16 13.77
CA LYS A 133 14.18 -9.00 13.48
C LYS A 133 13.15 -9.41 12.43
N ALA A 134 11.89 -9.53 12.85
CA ALA A 134 10.75 -9.69 11.96
C ALA A 134 10.47 -8.40 11.18
N LEU A 135 9.89 -8.54 9.99
CA LEU A 135 9.23 -7.46 9.26
C LEU A 135 7.78 -7.40 9.76
N THR A 136 7.34 -6.23 10.21
CA THR A 136 5.93 -5.99 10.51
C THR A 136 5.21 -5.59 9.23
N LEU A 137 4.30 -6.46 8.77
CA LEU A 137 3.41 -6.21 7.65
C LEU A 137 2.06 -5.71 8.19
N VAL A 138 1.69 -4.49 7.81
CA VAL A 138 0.39 -3.87 8.15
C VAL A 138 -0.43 -3.74 6.88
N LEU A 139 -1.70 -4.15 6.90
CA LEU A 139 -2.65 -3.86 5.82
C LEU A 139 -3.78 -2.99 6.33
N ILE A 140 -4.07 -1.91 5.60
CA ILE A 140 -5.05 -0.89 5.97
C ILE A 140 -5.94 -0.51 4.78
N ASP A 141 -7.17 -0.13 5.09
CA ASP A 141 -8.13 0.41 4.13
C ASP A 141 -8.54 1.86 4.49
N ASN A 142 -9.50 2.42 3.75
CA ASN A 142 -10.01 3.77 3.99
C ASN A 142 -10.70 3.96 5.35
N THR A 143 -11.23 2.90 5.94
CA THR A 143 -12.03 2.99 7.17
C THR A 143 -11.15 3.15 8.40
N HIS A 144 -9.95 2.54 8.41
CA HIS A 144 -8.97 2.70 9.47
C HIS A 144 -8.67 4.19 9.72
N SER A 145 -8.46 4.91 8.62
CA SER A 145 -8.10 6.32 8.63
C SER A 145 -9.26 7.23 9.06
N HIS A 146 -10.47 6.99 8.57
CA HIS A 146 -11.65 7.75 8.97
C HIS A 146 -11.98 7.56 10.46
N ALA A 147 -11.99 6.31 10.95
CA ALA A 147 -12.34 6.01 12.33
C ALA A 147 -11.33 6.59 13.34
N LYS A 148 -10.03 6.61 12.99
CA LYS A 148 -9.01 7.21 13.86
C LYS A 148 -9.01 8.72 13.83
N LEU A 149 -9.13 9.36 12.66
CA LEU A 149 -9.20 10.81 12.57
C LEU A 149 -10.35 11.37 13.40
N LEU A 150 -11.56 10.81 13.25
CA LEU A 150 -12.73 11.27 14.01
C LEU A 150 -12.51 11.19 15.52
N LYS A 151 -11.78 10.17 16.00
CA LYS A 151 -11.42 10.00 17.42
C LYS A 151 -10.28 10.91 17.87
N LEU A 152 -9.36 11.26 16.97
CA LEU A 152 -8.13 11.97 17.29
C LEU A 152 -8.22 13.48 17.05
N THR A 153 -9.26 13.99 16.38
CA THR A 153 -9.46 15.43 16.17
C THR A 153 -9.38 16.14 17.53
N PRO A 154 -8.28 16.87 17.82
CA PRO A 154 -8.19 17.56 19.10
C PRO A 154 -9.26 18.65 19.09
N LYS A 155 -10.09 18.72 20.14
CA LYS A 155 -10.86 19.94 20.38
C LYS A 155 -9.84 21.08 20.45
N PRO A 156 -10.01 22.18 19.71
CA PRO A 156 -9.04 23.25 19.66
C PRO A 156 -8.71 23.71 21.08
N LYS A 157 -7.50 23.41 21.55
CA LYS A 157 -6.99 23.98 22.79
C LYS A 157 -6.40 25.33 22.43
N SER A 158 -7.14 26.40 22.73
CA SER A 158 -6.60 27.76 22.65
C SER A 158 -5.61 27.96 23.80
N THR A 159 -4.34 27.63 23.59
CA THR A 159 -3.32 27.75 24.65
C THR A 159 -2.04 28.43 24.18
N ASN A 160 -2.13 29.43 23.31
CA ASN A 160 -1.05 30.42 23.21
C ASN A 160 -1.55 31.78 23.70
N LEU A 161 -1.15 32.13 24.92
CA LEU A 161 -1.42 33.43 25.56
C LEU A 161 -0.59 34.57 24.95
N ASN A 162 0.42 34.28 24.12
CA ASN A 162 1.19 35.26 23.36
C ASN A 162 1.69 34.67 22.03
N PRO A 163 0.93 34.81 20.93
CA PRO A 163 1.39 34.38 19.62
C PRO A 163 2.56 35.21 19.08
N THR A 164 3.56 34.59 18.49
CA THR A 164 4.54 35.27 17.63
C THR A 164 3.88 35.64 16.30
N TRP A 165 3.37 36.87 16.23
CA TRP A 165 2.82 37.46 15.02
C TRP A 165 3.93 37.90 14.07
N VAL A 166 3.86 37.46 12.82
CA VAL A 166 4.66 38.04 11.73
C VAL A 166 3.89 39.21 11.16
N ARG A 167 4.48 40.41 11.23
CA ARG A 167 3.89 41.65 10.73
C ARG A 167 4.78 42.25 9.66
N GLU A 168 4.32 42.29 8.43
CA GLU A 168 4.96 43.03 7.36
C GLU A 168 4.44 44.47 7.35
N LYS A 169 5.36 45.44 7.29
CA LYS A 169 5.03 46.86 7.21
C LYS A 169 5.44 47.43 5.85
N SER A 170 4.56 48.24 5.27
CA SER A 170 4.86 49.05 4.09
C SER A 170 6.02 50.04 4.35
N LYS A 171 6.58 50.61 3.28
CA LYS A 171 7.59 51.68 3.35
C LYS A 171 7.16 52.92 4.16
N LYS A 172 5.85 53.12 4.39
CA LYS A 172 5.28 54.18 5.23
C LYS A 172 4.97 53.73 6.67
N GLY A 173 5.43 52.55 7.08
CA GLY A 173 5.26 52.00 8.43
C GLY A 173 3.89 51.35 8.71
N LYS A 174 2.93 51.40 7.78
CA LYS A 174 1.62 50.76 7.92
C LYS A 174 1.76 49.24 7.77
N ILE A 175 1.22 48.47 8.72
CA ILE A 175 1.14 47.00 8.61
C ILE A 175 0.26 46.65 7.40
N ILE A 176 0.80 45.83 6.50
CA ILE A 176 0.14 45.38 5.26
C ILE A 176 -0.17 43.89 5.27
N LEU A 177 0.54 43.11 6.09
CA LEU A 177 0.31 41.69 6.28
C LEU A 177 0.53 41.35 7.75
N GLU A 178 -0.40 40.66 8.36
CA GLU A 178 -0.28 40.14 9.72
C GLU A 178 -0.77 38.70 9.73
N TYR A 179 0.11 37.76 10.07
CA TYR A 179 -0.24 36.36 10.21
C TYR A 179 0.50 35.74 11.39
N GLN A 180 -0.10 34.71 11.97
CA GLN A 180 0.50 33.91 13.02
C GLN A 180 1.16 32.69 12.41
N VAL A 181 2.43 32.44 12.73
CA VAL A 181 3.06 31.15 12.43
C VAL A 181 2.57 30.15 13.49
N PRO A 182 1.89 29.06 13.09
CA PRO A 182 1.51 28.02 14.04
C PRO A 182 2.75 27.35 14.63
N ASP A 183 2.69 26.93 15.88
CA ASP A 183 3.79 26.17 16.51
C ASP A 183 4.03 24.87 15.73
N GLU A 184 5.28 24.42 15.64
CA GLU A 184 5.65 23.21 14.89
C GLU A 184 4.84 21.98 15.36
N SER A 185 4.50 21.90 16.64
CA SER A 185 3.64 20.86 17.24
C SER A 185 2.18 20.91 16.76
N SER A 186 1.69 22.11 16.39
CA SER A 186 0.37 22.32 15.80
C SER A 186 0.34 22.13 14.28
N ILE A 187 1.52 22.05 13.64
CA ILE A 187 1.67 21.72 12.21
C ILE A 187 1.88 20.21 12.04
N THR A 188 2.79 19.64 12.83
CA THR A 188 3.23 18.24 12.71
C THR A 188 2.32 17.27 13.48
N HIS A 189 1.70 17.71 14.58
CA HIS A 189 0.85 16.89 15.43
C HIS A 189 1.45 15.48 15.73
N PRO A 190 2.65 15.40 16.34
CA PRO A 190 3.39 14.14 16.48
C PRO A 190 2.62 13.06 17.27
N ASP A 191 1.81 13.45 18.25
CA ASP A 191 0.95 12.53 18.99
C ASP A 191 -0.17 11.95 18.12
N ILE A 192 -0.73 12.76 17.22
CA ILE A 192 -1.73 12.30 16.24
C ILE A 192 -1.06 11.39 15.23
N GLN A 193 0.12 11.74 14.71
CA GLN A 193 0.92 10.89 13.82
C GLN A 193 1.23 9.53 14.47
N LYS A 194 1.67 9.52 15.73
CA LYS A 194 1.92 8.29 16.50
C LYS A 194 0.65 7.44 16.68
N ALA A 195 -0.47 8.07 17.01
CA ALA A 195 -1.75 7.37 17.15
C ALA A 195 -2.26 6.82 15.80
N LEU A 196 -2.05 7.55 14.71
CA LEU A 196 -2.37 7.11 13.36
C LEU A 196 -1.50 5.92 12.94
N CYS A 197 -0.24 5.86 13.33
CA CYS A 197 0.66 4.73 13.12
C CYS A 197 0.55 3.61 14.17
N THR A 198 -0.44 3.65 15.06
CA THR A 198 -0.67 2.58 16.06
C THR A 198 -1.82 1.66 15.65
N PHE A 199 -1.51 0.47 15.15
CA PHE A 199 -2.47 -0.50 14.63
C PHE A 199 -2.68 -1.60 15.67
N ASN A 200 -3.88 -1.79 16.21
CA ASN A 200 -4.19 -2.82 17.23
C ASN A 200 -3.07 -2.96 18.29
N ASP A 201 -2.73 -1.84 18.96
CA ASP A 201 -1.65 -1.72 19.97
C ASP A 201 -0.21 -1.86 19.47
N VAL A 202 0.01 -2.06 18.16
CA VAL A 202 1.32 -2.08 17.52
C VAL A 202 1.61 -0.72 16.90
N THR A 203 2.53 0.04 17.49
CA THR A 203 3.02 1.30 16.92
C THR A 203 4.16 1.04 15.93
N VAL A 204 3.96 1.42 14.67
CA VAL A 204 5.04 1.46 13.65
C VAL A 204 5.54 2.90 13.47
N SER A 205 6.70 3.06 12.84
CA SER A 205 7.23 4.39 12.48
C SER A 205 6.40 5.04 11.38
N LEU A 206 6.55 6.35 11.17
CA LEU A 206 6.07 7.00 9.94
C LEU A 206 6.77 6.41 8.71
N PRO A 207 6.11 6.39 7.52
CA PRO A 207 6.73 5.91 6.30
C PRO A 207 7.83 6.87 5.84
N ASP A 208 9.02 6.33 5.56
CA ASP A 208 10.11 7.09 4.95
C ASP A 208 9.95 7.11 3.42
N LEU A 209 9.35 6.06 2.87
CA LEU A 209 9.18 5.84 1.42
C LEU A 209 7.74 5.41 1.14
N LEU A 210 7.06 6.13 0.26
CA LEU A 210 5.75 5.80 -0.26
C LEU A 210 5.85 5.47 -1.75
N ILE A 211 5.34 4.31 -2.14
CA ILE A 211 5.32 3.87 -3.54
C ILE A 211 3.87 3.68 -3.98
N SER A 212 3.40 4.56 -4.87
CA SER A 212 2.14 4.43 -5.60
C SER A 212 2.27 3.38 -6.70
N ILE A 213 1.46 2.32 -6.63
CA ILE A 213 1.54 1.20 -7.56
C ILE A 213 0.33 1.23 -8.47
N ARG A 214 0.60 1.41 -9.76
CA ARG A 214 -0.38 1.49 -10.83
C ARG A 214 -0.43 0.18 -11.61
N LEU A 215 -1.57 -0.08 -12.23
CA LEU A 215 -1.76 -1.23 -13.13
C LEU A 215 -0.86 -1.10 -14.36
N THR A 216 -0.24 -2.21 -14.79
CA THR A 216 0.47 -2.24 -16.08
C THR A 216 -0.49 -2.47 -17.25
N LEU A 217 -0.10 -2.05 -18.45
CA LEU A 217 -0.85 -2.38 -19.67
C LEU A 217 -0.97 -3.91 -19.85
N PHE A 218 0.08 -4.67 -19.51
CA PHE A 218 0.07 -6.12 -19.62
C PHE A 218 -0.93 -6.79 -18.67
N ASP A 219 -1.01 -6.34 -17.43
CA ASP A 219 -2.00 -6.83 -16.46
C ASP A 219 -3.42 -6.51 -16.94
N LEU A 220 -3.63 -5.31 -17.50
CA LEU A 220 -4.91 -4.91 -18.10
C LEU A 220 -5.32 -5.82 -19.26
N ILE A 221 -4.41 -6.12 -20.19
CA ILE A 221 -4.67 -7.04 -21.32
C ILE A 221 -4.97 -8.45 -20.80
N THR A 222 -4.19 -8.93 -19.83
CA THR A 222 -4.37 -10.25 -19.23
C THR A 222 -5.74 -10.36 -18.56
N PHE A 223 -6.17 -9.32 -17.85
CA PHE A 223 -7.50 -9.24 -17.28
C PHE A 223 -8.60 -9.32 -18.35
N ILE A 224 -8.51 -8.54 -19.42
CA ILE A 224 -9.51 -8.56 -20.50
C ILE A 224 -9.63 -9.96 -21.10
N PHE A 225 -8.50 -10.61 -21.36
CA PHE A 225 -8.49 -11.99 -21.86
C PHE A 225 -9.16 -12.97 -20.88
N ASN A 226 -8.78 -12.94 -19.60
CA ASN A 226 -9.34 -13.81 -18.57
C ASN A 226 -10.83 -13.56 -18.33
N TYR A 227 -11.26 -12.29 -18.41
CA TYR A 227 -12.66 -11.90 -18.30
C TYR A 227 -13.49 -12.46 -19.46
N ILE A 228 -13.04 -12.28 -20.71
CA ILE A 228 -13.70 -12.82 -21.90
C ILE A 228 -13.74 -14.36 -21.84
N TYR A 229 -12.62 -14.99 -21.47
CA TYR A 229 -12.55 -16.44 -21.31
C TYR A 229 -13.55 -16.95 -20.28
N THR A 230 -13.65 -16.30 -19.11
CA THR A 230 -14.62 -16.64 -18.07
C THR A 230 -16.06 -16.47 -18.54
N LEU A 231 -16.37 -15.42 -19.29
CA LEU A 231 -17.69 -15.22 -19.90
C LEU A 231 -18.06 -16.33 -20.88
N ILE A 232 -17.11 -16.75 -21.74
CA ILE A 232 -17.32 -17.84 -22.70
C ILE A 232 -17.55 -19.16 -21.96
N LEU A 233 -16.72 -19.48 -20.97
CA LEU A 233 -16.88 -20.68 -20.15
C LEU A 233 -18.23 -20.71 -19.42
N ASN A 234 -18.66 -19.59 -18.83
CA ASN A 234 -19.95 -19.51 -18.17
C ASN A 234 -21.10 -19.74 -19.15
N LYS A 235 -21.04 -19.16 -20.36
CA LYS A 235 -22.03 -19.45 -21.41
C LYS A 235 -22.04 -20.93 -21.80
N LEU A 236 -20.88 -21.54 -22.01
CA LEU A 236 -20.78 -22.97 -22.33
C LEU A 236 -21.33 -23.85 -21.20
N ASN A 237 -21.00 -23.56 -19.94
CA ASN A 237 -21.54 -24.28 -18.78
C ASN A 237 -23.06 -24.13 -18.66
N THR A 238 -23.61 -22.94 -18.99
CA THR A 238 -25.08 -22.78 -19.01
C THR A 238 -25.77 -23.60 -20.10
N LEU A 239 -25.12 -23.75 -21.27
CA LEU A 239 -25.64 -24.56 -22.38
C LEU A 239 -25.51 -26.06 -22.11
N LEU A 240 -24.44 -26.48 -21.45
CA LEU A 240 -24.15 -27.88 -21.10
C LEU A 240 -24.55 -28.23 -19.65
N LYS A 241 -25.54 -27.50 -19.10
CA LYS A 241 -26.10 -27.68 -17.74
C LYS A 241 -26.36 -29.12 -17.32
N PRO A 242 -26.85 -30.04 -18.18
CA PRO A 242 -27.08 -31.44 -17.79
C PRO A 242 -25.80 -32.19 -17.41
N ILE A 243 -24.65 -31.80 -17.98
CA ILE A 243 -23.36 -32.48 -17.84
C ILE A 243 -22.49 -31.80 -16.77
N PHE A 244 -22.56 -30.46 -16.65
CA PHE A 244 -21.65 -29.66 -15.81
C PHE A 244 -22.32 -28.98 -14.61
N SER A 245 -23.42 -29.53 -14.09
CA SER A 245 -24.24 -28.92 -13.04
C SER A 245 -23.49 -28.53 -11.75
N LYS A 246 -22.28 -29.05 -11.52
CA LYS A 246 -21.43 -28.76 -10.35
C LYS A 246 -20.33 -27.71 -10.58
N LEU A 247 -20.02 -27.34 -11.81
CA LEU A 247 -18.95 -26.38 -12.13
C LEU A 247 -19.52 -24.95 -12.20
N ARG A 248 -19.61 -24.30 -11.04
CA ARG A 248 -19.98 -22.87 -10.96
C ARG A 248 -18.71 -22.01 -10.95
N ILE A 249 -18.35 -21.46 -12.10
CA ILE A 249 -17.27 -20.49 -12.21
C ILE A 249 -17.83 -19.13 -11.79
N LYS A 250 -17.20 -18.50 -10.80
CA LYS A 250 -17.62 -17.17 -10.33
C LYS A 250 -17.38 -16.12 -11.41
N ASN A 251 -18.32 -15.20 -11.58
CA ASN A 251 -18.12 -14.04 -12.44
C ASN A 251 -17.06 -13.13 -11.83
N ILE A 252 -16.17 -12.64 -12.69
CA ILE A 252 -15.16 -11.66 -12.33
C ILE A 252 -15.79 -10.28 -12.29
N LYS A 253 -15.53 -9.51 -11.22
CA LYS A 253 -16.01 -8.15 -11.04
C LYS A 253 -15.45 -7.24 -12.13
N PHE A 254 -16.34 -6.54 -12.82
CA PHE A 254 -15.99 -5.65 -13.91
C PHE A 254 -16.62 -4.27 -13.74
N ASP A 255 -15.76 -3.25 -13.64
CA ASP A 255 -16.17 -1.85 -13.63
C ASP A 255 -15.80 -1.20 -14.97
N LYS A 256 -16.82 -0.80 -15.74
CA LYS A 256 -16.65 -0.23 -17.09
C LYS A 256 -15.98 1.13 -17.07
N GLU A 257 -16.37 2.00 -16.14
CA GLU A 257 -15.83 3.36 -16.06
C GLU A 257 -14.38 3.33 -15.55
N LEU A 258 -14.10 2.45 -14.59
CA LEU A 258 -12.74 2.23 -14.13
C LEU A 258 -11.86 1.61 -15.22
N LEU A 259 -12.39 0.71 -16.06
CA LEU A 259 -11.64 0.13 -17.18
C LEU A 259 -11.33 1.21 -18.22
N LYS A 260 -12.31 2.04 -18.56
CA LYS A 260 -12.16 3.12 -19.53
C LYS A 260 -11.11 4.12 -19.06
N SER A 261 -11.19 4.58 -17.82
CA SER A 261 -10.20 5.50 -17.25
C SER A 261 -8.81 4.87 -17.20
N ALA A 262 -8.69 3.61 -16.77
CA ALA A 262 -7.41 2.89 -16.76
C ALA A 262 -6.81 2.80 -18.17
N SER A 263 -7.63 2.45 -19.17
CA SER A 263 -7.19 2.34 -20.58
C SER A 263 -6.74 3.68 -21.13
N VAL A 264 -7.50 4.76 -20.88
CA VAL A 264 -7.14 6.11 -21.33
C VAL A 264 -5.82 6.56 -20.70
N ILE A 265 -5.63 6.37 -19.39
CA ILE A 265 -4.38 6.71 -18.70
C ILE A 265 -3.21 5.90 -19.29
N ARG A 266 -3.37 4.58 -19.46
CA ARG A 266 -2.31 3.73 -20.01
C ARG A 266 -1.94 4.11 -21.44
N LEU A 267 -2.93 4.39 -22.29
CA LEU A 267 -2.69 4.85 -23.65
C LEU A 267 -2.00 6.22 -23.64
N GLY A 268 -2.48 7.15 -22.81
CA GLY A 268 -1.86 8.47 -22.63
C GLY A 268 -0.38 8.37 -22.22
N ASP A 269 -0.06 7.54 -21.23
CA ASP A 269 1.32 7.32 -20.77
C ASP A 269 2.25 6.82 -21.87
N MET A 270 1.75 6.02 -22.83
CA MET A 270 2.54 5.57 -23.99
C MET A 270 2.93 6.73 -24.91
N PHE A 271 2.08 7.77 -25.01
CA PHE A 271 2.34 8.94 -25.86
C PHE A 271 3.09 10.05 -25.14
N THR A 272 3.02 10.13 -23.80
CA THR A 272 3.67 11.17 -22.99
C THR A 272 4.98 10.73 -22.34
N GLY A 273 5.47 9.53 -22.66
CA GLY A 273 6.74 9.01 -22.13
C GLY A 273 6.68 8.73 -20.62
N GLY A 274 5.50 8.43 -20.07
CA GLY A 274 5.33 8.07 -18.66
C GLY A 274 5.52 9.22 -17.67
N MET A 275 5.40 10.48 -18.11
CA MET A 275 5.29 11.62 -17.18
C MET A 275 3.92 11.63 -16.52
N THR A 276 3.72 10.79 -15.52
CA THR A 276 2.47 10.74 -14.77
C THR A 276 2.65 11.44 -13.42
N VAL A 277 1.74 12.37 -13.15
CA VAL A 277 1.65 13.13 -11.89
C VAL A 277 1.23 12.16 -10.79
N VAL A 278 2.00 12.16 -9.70
CA VAL A 278 1.63 11.49 -8.45
C VAL A 278 0.29 12.06 -7.97
N HIS A 279 -0.80 11.38 -8.25
CA HIS A 279 -2.08 11.67 -7.61
C HIS A 279 -2.07 11.05 -6.21
N ALA A 280 -1.30 11.64 -5.29
CA ALA A 280 -1.36 11.28 -3.87
C ALA A 280 -2.79 11.49 -3.34
N PHE A 281 -3.52 12.42 -3.94
CA PHE A 281 -4.90 12.77 -3.64
C PHE A 281 -5.84 12.35 -4.78
N GLY A 282 -6.80 11.52 -4.42
CA GLY A 282 -7.96 11.16 -5.22
C GLY A 282 -9.09 10.72 -4.29
N PRO A 283 -10.30 10.42 -4.79
CA PRO A 283 -11.40 9.91 -3.95
C PRO A 283 -11.06 8.58 -3.23
N SER A 284 -9.97 7.92 -3.64
CA SER A 284 -9.38 6.73 -3.00
C SER A 284 -7.93 6.97 -2.56
N GLY A 285 -7.54 8.24 -2.39
CA GLY A 285 -6.16 8.68 -2.18
C GLY A 285 -5.58 8.29 -0.83
N VAL A 286 -4.26 8.35 -0.75
CA VAL A 286 -3.52 8.11 0.47
C VAL A 286 -3.73 9.29 1.40
N GLN A 287 -3.86 9.02 2.68
CA GLN A 287 -4.16 10.09 3.61
C GLN A 287 -2.98 11.05 3.78
N PRO A 288 -3.24 12.37 3.96
CA PRO A 288 -2.20 13.40 3.93
C PRO A 288 -1.02 13.20 4.89
N TRP A 289 -1.21 12.55 6.04
CA TRP A 289 -0.14 12.34 7.03
C TRP A 289 0.86 11.25 6.63
N PHE A 290 0.49 10.30 5.78
CA PHE A 290 1.47 9.38 5.21
C PHE A 290 2.43 10.09 4.24
N LEU A 291 2.09 11.33 3.83
CA LEU A 291 2.88 12.14 2.92
C LEU A 291 3.77 13.15 3.65
N SER A 292 3.62 13.34 4.97
CA SER A 292 4.30 14.43 5.67
C SER A 292 5.81 14.25 5.75
N GLU A 293 6.28 12.99 5.79
CA GLU A 293 7.72 12.67 5.88
C GLU A 293 8.21 11.70 4.78
N ALA A 294 7.29 11.16 3.96
CA ALA A 294 7.63 10.15 2.97
C ALA A 294 8.16 10.76 1.67
N GLU A 295 9.25 10.20 1.15
CA GLU A 295 9.60 10.39 -0.26
C GLU A 295 8.65 9.57 -1.14
N ILE A 296 8.12 10.18 -2.20
CA ILE A 296 7.04 9.58 -2.98
C ILE A 296 7.53 9.17 -4.35
N TYR A 297 7.28 7.90 -4.68
CA TYR A 297 7.54 7.29 -5.98
C TYR A 297 6.24 6.76 -6.58
N GLU A 298 6.21 6.66 -7.91
CA GLU A 298 5.15 5.96 -8.63
C GLU A 298 5.79 4.90 -9.55
N VAL A 299 5.19 3.71 -9.58
CA VAL A 299 5.63 2.59 -10.43
C VAL A 299 4.45 1.90 -11.11
N PHE A 300 4.72 1.34 -12.29
CA PHE A 300 3.78 0.49 -13.01
C PHE A 300 4.05 -0.98 -12.71
N GLY A 301 3.08 -1.63 -12.08
CA GLY A 301 3.11 -3.05 -11.77
C GLY A 301 3.64 -3.35 -10.37
N PHE A 302 3.05 -4.37 -9.77
CA PHE A 302 3.45 -4.87 -8.46
C PHE A 302 4.48 -5.99 -8.63
N LYS A 303 5.72 -5.62 -8.96
CA LYS A 303 6.84 -6.57 -9.03
C LYS A 303 7.94 -6.18 -8.06
N THR A 304 8.56 -7.19 -7.47
CA THR A 304 9.68 -7.04 -6.53
C THR A 304 10.79 -6.11 -7.07
N MET A 305 11.17 -6.24 -8.34
CA MET A 305 12.21 -5.41 -8.95
C MET A 305 11.87 -3.90 -8.95
N HIS A 306 10.60 -3.53 -9.17
CA HIS A 306 10.21 -2.12 -9.18
C HIS A 306 10.34 -1.50 -7.79
N ILE A 307 9.96 -2.24 -6.75
CA ILE A 307 10.09 -1.81 -5.36
C ILE A 307 11.56 -1.67 -4.95
N VAL A 308 12.39 -2.64 -5.33
CA VAL A 308 13.85 -2.58 -5.11
C VAL A 308 14.47 -1.37 -5.79
N ASN A 309 14.06 -1.06 -7.02
CA ASN A 309 14.55 0.13 -7.71
C ASN A 309 14.18 1.42 -6.97
N CYS A 310 12.96 1.55 -6.45
CA CYS A 310 12.57 2.70 -5.63
C CYS A 310 13.39 2.79 -4.33
N ILE A 311 13.63 1.67 -3.65
CA ILE A 311 14.47 1.63 -2.44
C ILE A 311 15.90 2.05 -2.75
N ASN A 312 16.46 1.55 -3.85
CA ASN A 312 17.81 1.92 -4.29
C ASN A 312 17.87 3.40 -4.69
N GLN A 313 16.85 3.92 -5.36
CA GLN A 313 16.74 5.34 -5.67
C GLN A 313 16.70 6.16 -4.39
N PHE A 314 15.81 5.83 -3.44
CA PHE A 314 15.72 6.45 -2.12
C PHE A 314 17.06 6.45 -1.38
N ALA A 315 17.77 5.32 -1.36
CA ALA A 315 19.07 5.20 -0.68
C ALA A 315 20.16 6.05 -1.34
N ASN A 316 20.04 6.28 -2.65
CA ASN A 316 20.93 7.14 -3.44
C ASN A 316 20.51 8.61 -3.41
N THR A 317 19.26 8.91 -3.06
CA THR A 317 18.85 10.28 -2.77
C THR A 317 19.61 10.70 -1.53
N ILE A 318 20.60 11.58 -1.69
CA ILE A 318 21.13 12.36 -0.57
C ILE A 318 19.89 13.03 0.00
N ARG A 319 19.43 12.60 1.19
CA ARG A 319 18.33 13.22 1.96
C ARG A 319 18.29 14.68 1.55
N ARG A 320 17.30 15.09 0.74
CA ARG A 320 17.23 16.49 0.32
C ARG A 320 17.30 17.29 1.60
N CYS A 321 18.33 18.13 1.72
CA CYS A 321 18.53 19.06 2.81
C CYS A 321 17.27 19.93 2.95
N GLY A 322 16.31 19.42 3.72
CA GLY A 322 15.17 20.11 4.29
C GLY A 322 15.17 20.00 5.82
N LYS A 323 16.27 19.45 6.38
CA LYS A 323 16.90 19.93 7.60
C LYS A 323 18.29 20.43 7.23
#